data_AF-A0AA88UVW5-F1
#
_entry.id   AF-A0AA88UVW5-F1
#
_cell.length_a   1.000
_cell.length_b   1.000
_cell.length_c   1.000
_cell.angle_alpha   90.00
_cell.angle_beta   90.00
_cell.angle_gamma   90.00
#
_symmetry.space_group_name_H-M   'P 1'
#
loop_
_entity.id
_entity.type
_entity.pdbx_description
1 polymer ?
#
loop_
_entity_poly.entity_id
_entity_poly.type
_entity_poly.pdbx_seq_one_letter_code
_entity_poly.pdbx_strand_id
1 'polypeptide(L)'
;MTKPSSCLFLIFFVAISFNFFHCKSSEFNLEDLSWLGEMDAEVNMVQNRHALRRRCDFTSGEWVFDQSYPLYDSSCPYLTTAVTCKRNGRPDSDYEKWRWKPHGCSIPRFDALDFLGRMRRKRIMLVGDSIMRNQWESLVCLIHSVIPTARRIVTYNGPSMAFHALVTKLKIPTSRTRTSTLTVMPTPKMKCLLQDYEMSIEFSWAPLLVELKKGFGGKRILHLDLIEENAKYWRGVDVLVFDSAHWWTHSDKSSWDLTMEGNTVFRNSNPIVAYEKGLFTWAKWVDLNLDPRKTRVIFRSMSPRHNR
;
A
#
# COMPACT_ATOMS: atom_id res chain seq x y z
N MET A 1 -55.18 31.50 -62.43
CA MET A 1 -53.96 32.24 -62.83
C MET A 1 -52.85 31.87 -61.86
N THR A 2 -51.64 31.67 -62.40
CA THR A 2 -50.30 31.51 -61.77
C THR A 2 -50.02 30.30 -60.84
N LYS A 3 -49.25 29.36 -61.41
CA LYS A 3 -48.35 28.32 -60.81
C LYS A 3 -47.02 29.01 -60.34
N PRO A 4 -45.98 28.30 -59.84
CA PRO A 4 -45.82 27.44 -58.65
C PRO A 4 -44.50 27.76 -57.87
N SER A 5 -44.17 27.04 -56.79
CA SER A 5 -42.78 26.76 -56.32
C SER A 5 -42.87 25.68 -55.23
N SER A 6 -42.38 24.46 -55.45
CA SER A 6 -41.04 23.96 -55.05
C SER A 6 -40.87 24.02 -53.51
N CYS A 7 -40.53 22.99 -52.75
CA CYS A 7 -39.76 21.80 -53.03
C CYS A 7 -39.76 20.89 -51.77
N LEU A 8 -39.69 19.58 -52.03
CA LEU A 8 -38.87 18.58 -51.32
C LEU A 8 -39.28 18.03 -49.94
N PHE A 9 -39.44 16.71 -49.97
CA PHE A 9 -39.42 15.73 -48.89
C PHE A 9 -38.28 15.96 -47.89
N LEU A 10 -38.60 16.02 -46.60
CA LEU A 10 -37.63 15.84 -45.52
C LEU A 10 -37.90 14.50 -44.82
N ILE A 11 -37.02 13.55 -45.14
CA ILE A 11 -36.87 12.26 -44.47
C ILE A 11 -36.40 12.53 -43.04
N PHE A 12 -37.13 12.02 -42.05
CA PHE A 12 -36.70 11.99 -40.65
C PHE A 12 -35.55 10.98 -40.50
N PHE A 13 -34.31 11.46 -40.50
CA PHE A 13 -33.17 10.71 -39.95
C PHE A 13 -32.88 11.24 -38.54
N VAL A 14 -33.20 10.43 -37.53
CA VAL A 14 -32.75 10.65 -36.15
C VAL A 14 -31.29 10.22 -36.07
N ALA A 15 -30.37 11.18 -36.21
CA ALA A 15 -28.97 10.97 -35.86
C ALA A 15 -28.82 11.08 -34.33
N ILE A 16 -28.77 9.94 -33.66
CA ILE A 16 -28.31 9.87 -32.27
C ILE A 16 -26.80 10.14 -32.31
N SER A 17 -26.41 11.38 -32.06
CA SER A 17 -25.02 11.70 -31.73
C SER A 17 -24.69 11.04 -30.39
N PHE A 18 -24.09 9.85 -30.42
CA PHE A 18 -23.34 9.33 -29.29
C PHE A 18 -22.14 10.23 -29.07
N ASN A 19 -22.32 11.31 -28.31
CA ASN A 19 -21.21 12.03 -27.71
C ASN A 19 -20.61 11.14 -26.62
N PHE A 20 -19.74 10.20 -27.03
CA PHE A 20 -18.71 9.67 -26.14
C PHE A 20 -17.74 10.81 -25.84
N PHE A 21 -18.08 11.65 -24.86
CA PHE A 21 -17.09 12.50 -24.22
C PHE A 21 -16.15 11.57 -23.43
N HIS A 22 -15.08 11.14 -24.11
CA HIS A 22 -13.88 10.66 -23.45
C HIS A 22 -13.45 11.72 -22.44
N CYS A 23 -13.05 11.27 -21.25
CA CYS A 23 -12.27 12.09 -20.33
C CYS A 23 -11.12 12.68 -21.15
N LYS A 24 -11.09 14.00 -21.34
CA LYS A 24 -9.93 14.68 -21.92
C LYS A 24 -8.77 14.38 -20.98
N SER A 25 -7.96 13.39 -21.34
CA SER A 25 -6.57 13.37 -20.93
C SER A 25 -6.04 14.73 -21.32
N SER A 26 -5.60 15.52 -20.35
CA SER A 26 -4.59 16.54 -20.62
C SER A 26 -3.56 15.89 -21.54
N GLU A 27 -3.25 16.50 -22.68
CA GLU A 27 -2.12 16.10 -23.51
C GLU A 27 -0.92 15.95 -22.58
N PHE A 28 -0.62 14.69 -22.29
CA PHE A 28 0.51 14.31 -21.50
C PHE A 28 1.66 14.44 -22.48
N ASN A 29 2.52 15.42 -22.25
CA ASN A 29 3.64 15.68 -23.13
C ASN A 29 4.45 14.38 -23.24
N LEU A 30 4.60 13.87 -24.45
CA LEU A 30 5.28 12.59 -24.74
C LEU A 30 6.81 12.71 -24.53
N GLU A 31 7.28 13.74 -23.84
CA GLU A 31 8.63 13.90 -23.30
C GLU A 31 8.68 13.55 -21.80
N ASP A 32 7.55 13.58 -21.08
CA ASP A 32 7.47 13.33 -19.63
C ASP A 32 7.30 11.83 -19.28
N LEU A 33 7.18 10.98 -20.31
CA LEU A 33 7.05 9.52 -20.23
C LEU A 33 8.36 8.76 -20.47
N SER A 34 9.50 9.44 -20.47
CA SER A 34 10.80 8.79 -20.62
C SER A 34 11.02 7.67 -19.58
N TRP A 35 10.39 7.73 -18.40
CA TRP A 35 10.53 6.74 -17.33
C TRP A 35 9.66 5.47 -17.44
N LEU A 36 8.63 5.42 -18.29
CA LEU A 36 7.72 4.24 -18.35
C LEU A 36 8.11 3.18 -19.39
N GLY A 37 9.12 3.43 -20.21
CA GLY A 37 9.57 2.48 -21.27
C GLY A 37 10.61 1.44 -20.87
N GLU A 38 10.98 1.32 -19.58
CA GLU A 38 12.13 0.48 -19.15
C GLU A 38 11.78 -0.62 -18.13
N MET A 39 10.50 -0.94 -17.92
CA MET A 39 10.10 -2.00 -16.98
C MET A 39 9.79 -3.37 -17.63
N ASP A 40 10.09 -3.55 -18.92
CA ASP A 40 9.93 -4.83 -19.63
C ASP A 40 11.25 -5.37 -20.22
N ALA A 41 12.36 -5.25 -19.49
CA ALA A 41 13.61 -5.93 -19.86
C ALA A 41 13.95 -7.03 -18.84
N GLU A 42 13.92 -8.26 -19.36
CA GLU A 42 14.18 -9.53 -18.69
C GLU A 42 15.51 -9.60 -17.91
N VAL A 43 15.52 -10.49 -16.92
CA VAL A 43 16.71 -10.99 -16.23
C VAL A 43 17.67 -11.59 -17.25
N ASN A 44 18.83 -10.96 -17.44
CA ASN A 44 20.06 -11.64 -17.80
C ASN A 44 21.21 -11.02 -17.01
N MET A 45 21.73 -11.79 -16.05
CA MET A 45 23.02 -11.49 -15.44
C MET A 45 24.12 -11.70 -16.48
N VAL A 46 25.08 -10.77 -16.48
CA VAL A 46 26.30 -10.67 -17.30
C VAL A 46 26.15 -9.80 -18.55
N GLN A 47 26.85 -8.65 -18.47
CA GLN A 47 27.22 -7.72 -19.53
C GLN A 47 26.10 -6.86 -20.16
N ASN A 48 25.82 -5.71 -19.54
CA ASN A 48 25.79 -4.48 -20.32
C ASN A 48 26.12 -3.23 -19.48
N ARG A 49 27.31 -2.67 -19.67
CA ARG A 49 27.81 -1.45 -19.00
C ARG A 49 27.29 -0.14 -19.62
N HIS A 50 26.24 -0.14 -20.43
CA HIS A 50 25.86 1.03 -21.25
C HIS A 50 24.39 1.51 -21.17
N ALA A 51 23.66 1.22 -20.08
CA ALA A 51 22.39 1.90 -19.79
C ALA A 51 22.22 2.18 -18.28
N LEU A 52 23.12 2.97 -17.71
CA LEU A 52 22.94 3.51 -16.36
C LEU A 52 22.04 4.75 -16.44
N ARG A 53 20.73 4.57 -16.72
CA ARG A 53 19.76 5.55 -16.20
C ARG A 53 19.98 5.58 -14.69
N ARG A 54 20.48 6.71 -14.16
CA ARG A 54 20.77 6.87 -12.74
C ARG A 54 19.46 6.63 -11.97
N ARG A 55 19.23 5.39 -11.53
CA ARG A 55 18.19 5.08 -10.56
C ARG A 55 18.41 6.02 -9.38
N CYS A 56 17.37 6.77 -9.01
CA CYS A 56 17.49 7.67 -7.88
C CYS A 56 17.72 6.85 -6.61
N ASP A 57 18.79 7.16 -5.89
CA ASP A 57 19.02 6.60 -4.58
C ASP A 57 18.15 7.32 -3.55
N PHE A 58 17.06 6.67 -3.12
CA PHE A 58 16.15 7.21 -2.11
C PHE A 58 16.70 7.11 -0.68
N THR A 59 17.81 6.40 -0.46
CA THR A 59 18.42 6.24 0.86
C THR A 59 19.36 7.40 1.23
N SER A 60 19.79 8.19 0.23
CA SER A 60 20.68 9.33 0.40
C SER A 60 19.95 10.65 0.14
N GLY A 61 19.92 11.51 1.14
CA GLY A 61 19.16 12.76 1.09
C GLY A 61 19.20 13.52 2.40
N GLU A 62 18.32 14.50 2.50
CA GLU A 62 18.20 15.38 3.66
C GLU A 62 16.74 15.60 4.03
N TRP A 63 16.51 15.91 5.31
CA TRP A 63 15.22 16.40 5.78
C TRP A 63 15.11 17.89 5.48
N VAL A 64 14.02 18.28 4.81
CA VAL A 64 13.73 19.67 4.47
C VAL A 64 12.39 20.07 5.09
N PHE A 65 12.35 21.25 5.67
CA PHE A 65 11.12 21.82 6.22
C PHE A 65 10.18 22.25 5.09
N ASP A 66 8.92 21.84 5.17
CA ASP A 66 7.88 22.09 4.17
C ASP A 66 6.54 22.40 4.85
N GLN A 67 6.07 23.64 4.67
CA GLN A 67 4.83 24.09 5.29
C GLN A 67 3.58 23.34 4.79
N SER A 68 3.65 22.73 3.60
CA SER A 68 2.55 21.99 3.00
C SER A 68 2.31 20.60 3.62
N TYR A 69 3.21 20.14 4.49
CA TYR A 69 3.04 18.93 5.28
C TYR A 69 2.21 19.23 6.55
N PRO A 70 1.57 18.23 7.21
CA PRO A 70 1.58 16.80 6.90
C PRO A 70 0.70 16.44 5.69
N LEU A 71 0.83 15.19 5.22
CA LEU A 71 0.04 14.65 4.10
C LEU A 71 -1.37 14.21 4.50
N TYR A 72 -1.65 14.07 5.80
CA TYR A 72 -2.96 13.76 6.34
C TYR A 72 -3.14 14.43 7.71
N ASP A 73 -4.39 14.61 8.12
CA ASP A 73 -4.73 15.18 9.42
C ASP A 73 -4.54 14.16 10.56
N SER A 74 -3.94 14.62 11.66
CA SER A 74 -3.87 13.95 12.96
C SER A 74 -5.22 13.47 13.52
N SER A 75 -6.35 14.00 13.02
CA SER A 75 -7.71 13.57 13.36
C SER A 75 -8.16 12.25 12.69
N CYS A 76 -7.31 11.63 11.86
CA CYS A 76 -7.62 10.37 11.17
C CYS A 76 -8.14 9.29 12.16
N PRO A 77 -9.34 8.72 11.92
CA PRO A 77 -10.00 7.83 12.88
C PRO A 77 -9.35 6.45 12.98
N TYR A 78 -8.42 6.12 12.08
CA TYR A 78 -7.70 4.84 12.06
C TYR A 78 -6.43 4.86 12.90
N LEU A 79 -6.03 6.03 13.42
CA LEU A 79 -4.89 6.16 14.31
C LEU A 79 -5.26 5.67 15.72
N THR A 80 -4.49 4.72 16.22
CA THR A 80 -4.58 4.27 17.60
C THR A 80 -4.11 5.34 18.57
N THR A 81 -4.51 5.23 19.85
CA THR A 81 -4.08 6.16 20.90
C THR A 81 -2.57 6.21 21.04
N ALA A 82 -1.84 5.13 20.75
CA ALA A 82 -0.38 5.05 20.85
C ALA A 82 0.35 6.05 19.92
N VAL A 83 -0.26 6.44 18.79
CA VAL A 83 0.39 7.28 17.77
C VAL A 83 -0.24 8.67 17.61
N THR A 84 -1.27 9.01 18.38
CA THR A 84 -1.92 10.33 18.31
C THR A 84 -1.29 11.35 19.26
N CYS A 85 -0.04 11.72 19.00
CA CYS A 85 0.77 12.62 19.85
C CYS A 85 0.03 13.91 20.26
N LYS A 86 -0.57 14.64 19.32
CA LYS A 86 -1.33 15.88 19.61
C LYS A 86 -2.52 15.64 20.52
N ARG A 87 -3.32 14.61 20.23
CA ARG A 87 -4.46 14.20 21.08
C ARG A 87 -3.99 13.75 22.47
N ASN A 88 -2.77 13.25 22.57
CA ASN A 88 -2.13 12.85 23.82
C ASN A 88 -1.44 14.02 24.55
N GLY A 89 -1.64 15.26 24.09
CA GLY A 89 -1.17 16.47 24.78
C GLY A 89 0.20 16.98 24.35
N ARG A 90 0.79 16.47 23.25
CA ARG A 90 2.03 17.05 22.72
C ARG A 90 1.77 18.49 22.22
N PRO A 91 2.49 19.50 22.74
CA PRO A 91 2.19 20.91 22.46
C PRO A 91 2.80 21.40 21.14
N ASP A 92 3.94 20.87 20.72
CA ASP A 92 4.64 21.24 19.48
C ASP A 92 4.12 20.45 18.28
N SER A 93 4.23 21.02 17.07
CA SER A 93 3.76 20.39 15.82
C SER A 93 4.73 20.45 14.64
N ASP A 94 5.87 21.11 14.79
CA ASP A 94 6.85 21.31 13.71
C ASP A 94 7.47 20.00 13.23
N TYR A 95 7.44 18.94 14.06
CA TYR A 95 7.86 17.60 13.66
C TYR A 95 7.04 17.04 12.48
N GLU A 96 5.81 17.51 12.27
CA GLU A 96 4.93 17.09 11.17
C GLU A 96 5.28 17.79 9.85
N LYS A 97 6.14 18.81 9.88
CA LYS A 97 6.46 19.69 8.74
C LYS A 97 7.72 19.29 7.98
N TRP A 98 8.28 18.12 8.27
CA TRP A 98 9.50 17.64 7.62
C TRP A 98 9.19 16.66 6.49
N ARG A 99 9.88 16.83 5.37
CA ARG A 99 9.87 15.86 4.25
C ARG A 99 11.27 15.43 3.88
N TRP A 100 11.41 14.18 3.46
CA TRP A 100 12.65 13.64 2.93
C TRP A 100 12.86 14.10 1.48
N LYS A 101 14.06 14.60 1.16
CA LYS A 101 14.46 15.01 -0.19
C LYS A 101 15.74 14.26 -0.59
N PRO A 102 15.66 13.31 -1.54
CA PRO A 102 16.84 12.66 -2.09
C PRO A 102 17.77 13.66 -2.79
N HIS A 103 19.08 13.42 -2.77
CA HIS A 103 20.04 14.32 -3.44
C HIS A 103 19.94 14.27 -4.96
N GLY A 104 19.63 13.10 -5.53
CA GLY A 104 19.65 12.86 -6.98
C GLY A 104 18.31 13.02 -7.70
N CYS A 105 17.20 13.25 -6.98
CA CYS A 105 15.87 13.42 -7.58
C CYS A 105 14.87 14.06 -6.60
N SER A 106 13.66 14.34 -7.09
CA SER A 106 12.52 14.74 -6.27
C SER A 106 11.52 13.59 -6.10
N ILE A 107 11.03 13.40 -4.88
CA ILE A 107 9.86 12.54 -4.62
C ILE A 107 8.60 13.38 -4.92
N PRO A 108 7.73 12.96 -5.85
CA PRO A 108 6.48 13.68 -6.11
C PRO A 108 5.59 13.67 -4.87
N ARG A 109 4.77 14.71 -4.70
CA ARG A 109 3.78 14.74 -3.62
C ARG A 109 2.81 13.57 -3.77
N PHE A 110 2.46 12.93 -2.66
CA PHE A 110 1.55 11.79 -2.67
C PHE A 110 0.16 12.18 -3.19
N ASP A 111 -0.32 11.47 -4.21
CA ASP A 111 -1.69 11.56 -4.72
C ASP A 111 -2.44 10.28 -4.36
N ALA A 112 -3.42 10.41 -3.46
CA ALA A 112 -4.21 9.29 -2.98
C ALA A 112 -5.05 8.64 -4.08
N LEU A 113 -5.56 9.41 -5.05
CA LEU A 113 -6.38 8.88 -6.15
C LEU A 113 -5.52 8.11 -7.16
N ASP A 114 -4.33 8.63 -7.49
CA ASP A 114 -3.36 7.90 -8.33
C ASP A 114 -2.92 6.60 -7.66
N PHE A 115 -2.58 6.65 -6.37
CA PHE A 115 -2.23 5.47 -5.59
C PHE A 115 -3.35 4.41 -5.62
N LEU A 116 -4.59 4.82 -5.32
CA LEU A 116 -5.74 3.93 -5.35
C LEU A 116 -6.02 3.37 -6.76
N GLY A 117 -5.79 4.16 -7.81
CA GLY A 117 -5.89 3.72 -9.20
C GLY A 117 -4.87 2.63 -9.53
N ARG A 118 -3.60 2.79 -9.12
CA ARG A 118 -2.51 1.82 -9.34
C ARG A 118 -2.68 0.53 -8.52
N MET A 119 -3.30 0.66 -7.34
CA MET A 119 -3.54 -0.42 -6.39
C MET A 119 -4.93 -1.05 -6.54
N ARG A 120 -5.69 -0.66 -7.57
CA ARG A 120 -7.00 -1.24 -7.87
C ARG A 120 -6.90 -2.76 -8.00
N ARG A 121 -7.82 -3.48 -7.34
CA ARG A 121 -7.87 -4.97 -7.33
C ARG A 121 -6.62 -5.65 -6.77
N LYS A 122 -5.82 -4.92 -5.99
CA LYS A 122 -4.62 -5.46 -5.37
C LYS A 122 -4.74 -5.48 -3.86
N ARG A 123 -3.99 -6.40 -3.27
CA ARG A 123 -3.80 -6.54 -1.83
C ARG A 123 -2.40 -6.10 -1.47
N ILE A 124 -2.29 -5.16 -0.53
CA ILE A 124 -1.03 -4.75 0.07
C ILE A 124 -1.03 -5.31 1.48
N MET A 125 0.01 -6.06 1.87
CA MET A 125 0.13 -6.58 3.23
C MET A 125 1.45 -6.15 3.87
N LEU A 126 1.32 -5.52 5.03
CA LEU A 126 2.38 -5.06 5.89
C LEU A 126 2.59 -6.12 6.98
N VAL A 127 3.73 -6.79 6.97
CA VAL A 127 4.04 -7.95 7.82
C VAL A 127 5.18 -7.61 8.75
N GLY A 128 4.99 -7.74 10.06
CA GLY A 128 6.06 -7.49 11.01
C GLY A 128 5.57 -7.18 12.41
N ASP A 129 6.29 -6.26 13.06
CA ASP A 129 6.05 -5.85 14.44
C ASP A 129 5.17 -4.57 14.56
N SER A 130 5.16 -3.95 15.74
CA SER A 130 4.41 -2.73 16.01
C SER A 130 4.82 -1.54 15.14
N ILE A 131 6.06 -1.47 14.67
CA ILE A 131 6.49 -0.40 13.78
C ILE A 131 5.87 -0.59 12.39
N MET A 132 5.72 -1.83 11.92
CA MET A 132 5.00 -2.12 10.69
C MET A 132 3.49 -1.81 10.80
N ARG A 133 2.89 -2.02 11.99
CA ARG A 133 1.53 -1.55 12.27
C ARG A 133 1.41 -0.02 12.19
N ASN A 134 2.38 0.73 12.71
CA ASN A 134 2.39 2.19 12.58
C ASN A 134 2.41 2.64 11.11
N GLN A 135 3.17 1.94 10.26
CA GLN A 135 3.22 2.22 8.83
C GLN A 135 1.89 1.88 8.13
N TRP A 136 1.20 0.82 8.57
CA TRP A 136 -0.15 0.49 8.12
C TRP A 136 -1.14 1.60 8.47
N GLU A 137 -1.13 2.10 9.71
CA GLU A 137 -2.01 3.19 10.17
C GLU A 137 -1.74 4.46 9.35
N SER A 138 -0.47 4.81 9.11
CA SER A 138 -0.08 5.94 8.28
C SER A 138 -0.57 5.82 6.83
N LEU A 139 -0.40 4.65 6.21
CA LEU A 139 -0.83 4.43 4.82
C LEU A 139 -2.34 4.49 4.68
N VAL A 140 -3.09 3.94 5.63
CA VAL A 140 -4.56 4.07 5.67
C VAL A 140 -4.96 5.54 5.80
N CYS A 141 -4.30 6.30 6.68
CA CYS A 141 -4.58 7.74 6.85
C CYS A 141 -4.16 8.61 5.64
N LEU A 142 -3.25 8.15 4.79
CA LEU A 142 -2.94 8.83 3.53
C LEU A 142 -4.08 8.73 2.51
N ILE A 143 -4.85 7.64 2.52
CA ILE A 143 -5.86 7.37 1.48
C ILE A 143 -7.30 7.49 1.95
N HIS A 144 -7.58 7.40 3.26
CA HIS A 144 -8.97 7.26 3.72
C HIS A 144 -9.82 8.47 3.37
N SER A 145 -9.27 9.68 3.36
CA SER A 145 -10.00 10.95 3.20
C SER A 145 -10.68 11.07 1.84
N VAL A 146 -10.13 10.44 0.80
CA VAL A 146 -10.70 10.41 -0.55
C VAL A 146 -11.70 9.27 -0.78
N ILE A 147 -11.85 8.36 0.19
CA ILE A 147 -12.77 7.23 0.13
C ILE A 147 -14.01 7.52 0.98
N PRO A 148 -15.23 7.50 0.39
CA PRO A 148 -16.47 7.69 1.14
C PRO A 148 -16.60 6.71 2.31
N THR A 149 -17.09 7.16 3.47
CA THR A 149 -17.25 6.33 4.68
C THR A 149 -18.04 5.04 4.43
N ALA A 150 -19.08 5.09 3.58
CA ALA A 150 -19.89 3.92 3.22
C ALA A 150 -19.15 2.88 2.34
N ARG A 151 -17.97 3.23 1.82
CA ARG A 151 -17.16 2.39 0.91
C ARG A 151 -15.84 1.96 1.53
N ARG A 152 -15.69 2.10 2.84
CA ARG A 152 -14.51 1.65 3.57
C ARG A 152 -14.91 0.91 4.83
N ILE A 153 -14.24 -0.21 5.09
CA ILE A 153 -14.44 -1.00 6.30
C ILE A 153 -13.10 -1.51 6.80
N VAL A 154 -13.01 -1.78 8.10
CA VAL A 154 -11.88 -2.49 8.69
C VAL A 154 -12.37 -3.81 9.23
N THR A 155 -11.69 -4.89 8.86
CA THR A 155 -11.98 -6.24 9.33
C THR A 155 -10.80 -6.77 10.13
N TYR A 156 -11.09 -7.60 11.13
CA TYR A 156 -10.10 -8.23 11.99
C TYR A 156 -10.22 -9.75 11.88
N ASN A 157 -9.10 -10.46 11.71
CA ASN A 157 -9.06 -11.90 11.64
C ASN A 157 -7.80 -12.42 12.34
N GLY A 158 -7.94 -12.83 13.60
CA GLY A 158 -6.84 -13.32 14.43
C GLY A 158 -5.69 -12.30 14.52
N PRO A 159 -4.45 -12.64 14.10
CA PRO A 159 -3.30 -11.74 14.13
C PRO A 159 -3.32 -10.67 13.01
N SER A 160 -4.33 -10.68 12.13
CA SER A 160 -4.39 -9.81 10.97
C SER A 160 -5.54 -8.80 11.03
N MET A 161 -5.32 -7.64 10.43
CA MET A 161 -6.36 -6.63 10.22
C MET A 161 -6.27 -6.08 8.79
N ALA A 162 -7.40 -5.69 8.21
CA ALA A 162 -7.46 -5.24 6.83
C ALA A 162 -8.40 -4.04 6.68
N PHE A 163 -7.89 -2.97 6.09
CA PHE A 163 -8.68 -1.85 5.58
C PHE A 163 -9.07 -2.16 4.14
N HIS A 164 -10.36 -2.11 3.83
CA HIS A 164 -10.89 -2.38 2.50
C HIS A 164 -11.46 -1.11 1.88
N ALA A 165 -11.06 -0.81 0.65
CA ALA A 165 -11.71 0.18 -0.20
C ALA A 165 -12.63 -0.55 -1.20
N LEU A 166 -13.93 -0.54 -0.89
CA LEU A 166 -14.93 -1.39 -1.52
C LEU A 166 -15.46 -0.83 -2.84
N VAL A 167 -15.93 -1.76 -3.69
CA VAL A 167 -16.75 -1.51 -4.87
C VAL A 167 -18.20 -1.28 -4.43
N THR A 168 -18.89 -0.30 -5.02
CA THR A 168 -20.34 -0.34 -5.01
C THR A 168 -20.83 -1.27 -6.11
N LYS A 169 -21.52 -2.37 -5.76
CA LYS A 169 -22.58 -2.85 -6.65
C LYS A 169 -23.65 -1.77 -6.67
N LEU A 170 -23.58 -0.85 -7.63
CA LEU A 170 -24.72 0.01 -7.94
C LEU A 170 -25.89 -0.91 -8.25
N LYS A 171 -26.84 -1.03 -7.31
CA LYS A 171 -28.21 -1.43 -7.67
C LYS A 171 -28.72 -0.30 -8.55
N ILE A 172 -28.54 -0.43 -9.86
CA ILE A 172 -29.28 0.38 -10.82
C ILE A 172 -30.76 0.11 -10.49
N PRO A 173 -31.56 1.12 -10.10
CA PRO A 173 -32.98 0.88 -9.88
C PRO A 173 -33.59 0.49 -11.22
N THR A 174 -33.89 -0.80 -11.39
CA THR A 174 -34.77 -1.31 -12.44
C THR A 174 -36.20 -0.96 -12.06
N SER A 175 -36.52 0.33 -11.94
CA SER A 175 -37.90 0.80 -11.97
C SER A 175 -38.02 1.81 -13.09
N ARG A 176 -38.60 1.33 -14.18
CA ARG A 176 -39.10 2.13 -15.29
C ARG A 176 -40.33 2.89 -14.80
N THR A 177 -40.14 3.90 -13.95
CA THR A 177 -41.18 4.87 -13.60
C THR A 177 -40.81 6.20 -14.22
N ARG A 178 -41.65 6.58 -15.17
CA ARG A 178 -41.53 7.76 -16.02
C ARG A 178 -41.95 8.97 -15.20
N THR A 179 -41.04 9.51 -14.40
CA THR A 179 -41.23 10.83 -13.79
C THR A 179 -40.01 11.67 -14.12
N SER A 180 -40.27 12.78 -14.80
CA SER A 180 -39.30 13.78 -15.24
C SER A 180 -38.67 14.48 -14.03
N THR A 181 -37.62 13.88 -13.47
CA THR A 181 -36.70 14.51 -12.55
C THR A 181 -35.37 14.69 -13.28
N LEU A 182 -34.84 15.90 -13.25
CA LEU A 182 -33.56 16.30 -13.84
C LEU A 182 -32.45 15.33 -13.39
N THR A 183 -32.03 14.41 -14.26
CA THR A 183 -30.86 13.57 -14.01
C THR A 183 -29.62 14.47 -14.01
N VAL A 184 -29.18 14.88 -12.83
CA VAL A 184 -27.87 15.53 -12.64
C VAL A 184 -26.82 14.50 -13.03
N MET A 185 -26.31 14.60 -14.26
CA MET A 185 -25.17 13.83 -14.72
C MET A 185 -24.00 14.12 -13.77
N PRO A 186 -23.35 13.11 -13.18
CA PRO A 186 -22.26 13.36 -12.25
C PRO A 186 -21.13 14.12 -12.94
N THR A 187 -20.63 15.17 -12.29
CA THR A 187 -19.48 15.93 -12.78
C THR A 187 -18.26 15.00 -12.96
N PRO A 188 -17.28 15.34 -13.81
CA PRO A 188 -16.08 14.52 -13.99
C PRO A 188 -15.37 14.17 -12.67
N LYS A 189 -15.33 15.11 -11.71
CA LYS A 189 -14.84 14.87 -10.34
C LYS A 189 -15.65 13.80 -9.59
N MET A 190 -16.97 13.82 -9.75
CA MET A 190 -17.88 12.85 -9.10
C MET A 190 -17.78 11.45 -9.74
N LYS A 191 -17.37 11.37 -11.02
CA LYS A 191 -17.12 10.10 -11.72
C LYS A 191 -15.83 9.40 -11.26
N CYS A 192 -14.79 10.15 -10.86
CA CYS A 192 -13.60 9.58 -10.20
C CYS A 192 -13.89 9.12 -8.76
N LEU A 193 -14.74 9.85 -8.01
CA LEU A 193 -15.24 9.41 -6.70
C LEU A 193 -16.07 8.11 -6.76
N LEU A 194 -16.63 7.80 -7.94
CA LEU A 194 -17.38 6.58 -8.21
C LEU A 194 -16.48 5.38 -8.58
N GLN A 195 -15.15 5.56 -8.64
CA GLN A 195 -14.25 4.52 -9.09
C GLN A 195 -14.15 3.39 -8.06
N ASP A 196 -14.56 2.20 -8.49
CA ASP A 196 -14.46 0.97 -7.71
C ASP A 196 -12.99 0.58 -7.54
N TYR A 197 -12.41 0.77 -6.35
CA TYR A 197 -11.00 0.45 -6.11
C TYR A 197 -10.79 -1.05 -5.88
N GLU A 198 -11.66 -1.70 -5.10
CA GLU A 198 -11.56 -3.13 -4.83
C GLU A 198 -10.18 -3.52 -4.28
N MET A 199 -9.64 -2.74 -3.35
CA MET A 199 -8.28 -2.96 -2.83
C MET A 199 -8.28 -3.07 -1.31
N SER A 200 -7.25 -3.74 -0.78
CA SER A 200 -7.04 -3.86 0.67
C SER A 200 -5.63 -3.45 1.07
N ILE A 201 -5.54 -2.83 2.23
CA ILE A 201 -4.29 -2.63 2.97
C ILE A 201 -4.39 -3.44 4.25
N GLU A 202 -3.54 -4.44 4.37
CA GLU A 202 -3.58 -5.47 5.39
C GLU A 202 -2.35 -5.34 6.29
N PHE A 203 -2.52 -5.66 7.57
CA PHE A 203 -1.44 -5.83 8.52
C PHE A 203 -1.49 -7.25 9.06
N SER A 204 -0.35 -7.94 9.09
CA SER A 204 -0.19 -9.29 9.65
C SER A 204 0.88 -9.27 10.73
N TRP A 205 0.48 -9.56 11.97
CA TRP A 205 1.41 -9.64 13.09
C TRP A 205 2.35 -10.84 12.97
N ALA A 206 3.63 -10.57 12.71
CA ALA A 206 4.69 -11.56 12.65
C ALA A 206 6.04 -10.90 12.99
N PRO A 207 6.25 -10.46 14.24
CA PRO A 207 7.37 -9.59 14.62
C PRO A 207 8.76 -10.22 14.38
N LEU A 208 8.84 -11.55 14.48
CA LEU A 208 10.05 -12.33 14.23
C LEU A 208 10.04 -13.01 12.85
N LEU A 209 8.96 -12.86 12.06
CA LEU A 209 8.65 -13.57 10.81
C LEU A 209 8.53 -15.10 10.95
N VAL A 210 9.52 -15.74 11.56
CA VAL A 210 9.55 -17.15 11.96
C VAL A 210 8.68 -17.42 13.20
N GLU A 211 8.47 -18.70 13.52
CA GLU A 211 7.49 -19.13 14.50
C GLU A 211 8.01 -19.08 15.95
N LEU A 212 7.25 -18.41 16.82
CA LEU A 212 7.46 -18.42 18.27
C LEU A 212 6.38 -19.29 18.93
N LYS A 213 6.78 -20.44 19.47
CA LYS A 213 5.87 -21.42 20.06
C LYS A 213 6.03 -21.51 21.57
N LYS A 214 4.97 -21.95 22.25
CA LYS A 214 5.02 -22.27 23.68
C LYS A 214 5.43 -23.73 23.85
N GLY A 215 6.59 -23.97 24.46
CA GLY A 215 7.09 -25.27 24.85
C GLY A 215 6.64 -25.70 26.25
N PHE A 216 7.15 -26.85 26.69
CA PHE A 216 6.86 -27.40 28.01
C PHE A 216 7.29 -26.43 29.13
N GLY A 217 6.47 -26.33 30.18
CA GLY A 217 6.67 -25.39 31.29
C GLY A 217 6.46 -23.92 30.91
N GLY A 218 5.78 -23.63 29.80
CA GLY A 218 5.44 -22.27 29.38
C GLY A 218 6.57 -21.48 28.74
N LYS A 219 7.72 -22.11 28.49
CA LYS A 219 8.87 -21.48 27.83
C LYS A 219 8.56 -21.11 26.39
N ARG A 220 8.99 -19.93 25.97
CA ARG A 220 8.87 -19.44 24.59
C ARG A 220 10.05 -19.96 23.77
N ILE A 221 9.76 -20.79 22.78
CA ILE A 221 10.76 -21.40 21.90
C ILE A 221 10.65 -20.74 20.53
N LEU A 222 11.72 -20.07 20.12
CA LEU A 222 11.84 -19.47 18.80
C LEU A 222 12.40 -20.50 17.82
N HIS A 223 11.56 -20.96 16.90
CA HIS A 223 11.96 -21.86 15.83
C HIS A 223 12.52 -21.05 14.67
N LEU A 224 13.81 -21.20 14.39
CA LEU A 224 14.51 -20.41 13.37
C LEU A 224 14.27 -20.94 11.94
N ASP A 225 13.80 -22.17 11.82
CA ASP A 225 13.57 -22.91 10.58
C ASP A 225 12.07 -23.09 10.23
N LEU A 226 11.17 -22.64 11.10
CA LEU A 226 9.72 -22.72 10.88
C LEU A 226 9.12 -21.34 10.60
N ILE A 227 8.30 -21.24 9.55
CA ILE A 227 7.68 -19.97 9.11
C ILE A 227 6.25 -20.15 8.56
N GLU A 228 5.85 -21.37 8.25
CA GLU A 228 4.67 -21.64 7.42
C GLU A 228 3.36 -21.26 8.11
N GLU A 229 3.27 -21.37 9.44
CA GLU A 229 2.09 -20.95 10.19
C GLU A 229 1.81 -19.45 10.06
N ASN A 230 2.87 -18.64 10.04
CA ASN A 230 2.78 -17.20 9.79
C ASN A 230 2.55 -16.92 8.30
N ALA A 231 3.28 -17.62 7.44
CA ALA A 231 3.38 -17.31 6.03
C ALA A 231 2.19 -17.76 5.17
N LYS A 232 1.34 -18.64 5.70
CA LYS A 232 0.11 -19.09 5.01
C LYS A 232 -0.79 -17.94 4.53
N TYR A 233 -0.77 -16.80 5.22
CA TYR A 233 -1.59 -15.63 4.88
C TYR A 233 -0.93 -14.71 3.83
N TRP A 234 0.37 -14.84 3.61
CA TRP A 234 1.13 -13.93 2.73
C TRP A 234 1.02 -14.32 1.25
N ARG A 235 0.61 -15.56 0.96
CA ARG A 235 0.46 -16.06 -0.42
C ARG A 235 -0.68 -15.35 -1.13
N GLY A 236 -0.45 -15.09 -2.43
CA GLY A 236 -1.44 -14.42 -3.29
C GLY A 236 -1.67 -12.95 -2.95
N VAL A 237 -0.76 -12.31 -2.19
CA VAL A 237 -0.73 -10.87 -1.98
C VAL A 237 0.10 -10.22 -3.09
N ASP A 238 -0.36 -9.10 -3.64
CA ASP A 238 0.30 -8.40 -4.76
C ASP A 238 1.51 -7.57 -4.31
N VAL A 239 1.44 -6.97 -3.13
CA VAL A 239 2.54 -6.19 -2.54
C VAL A 239 2.74 -6.59 -1.08
N LEU A 240 3.90 -7.17 -0.77
CA LEU A 240 4.30 -7.53 0.59
C LEU A 240 5.38 -6.57 1.07
N VAL A 241 5.14 -5.96 2.24
CA VAL A 241 6.12 -5.10 2.92
C VAL A 241 6.45 -5.73 4.26
N PHE A 242 7.67 -6.25 4.37
CA PHE A 242 8.17 -6.92 5.57
C PHE A 242 9.00 -5.97 6.43
N ASP A 243 8.98 -6.20 7.72
CA ASP A 243 9.91 -5.63 8.69
C ASP A 243 10.10 -6.60 9.85
N SER A 244 11.33 -6.69 10.31
CA SER A 244 11.67 -7.47 11.48
C SER A 244 12.99 -6.98 12.02
N ALA A 245 12.97 -6.32 13.17
CA ALA A 245 14.19 -5.93 13.88
C ALA A 245 13.88 -5.66 15.35
N HIS A 246 12.74 -5.02 15.63
CA HIS A 246 12.39 -4.53 16.96
C HIS A 246 12.24 -5.62 18.03
N TRP A 247 12.02 -6.86 17.63
CA TRP A 247 11.84 -7.96 18.59
C TRP A 247 13.11 -8.78 18.81
N TRP A 248 14.15 -8.54 18.00
CA TRP A 248 15.41 -9.27 18.01
C TRP A 248 16.50 -8.61 18.86
N THR A 249 16.65 -7.30 18.76
CA THR A 249 17.84 -6.58 19.24
C THR A 249 17.56 -5.57 20.35
N HIS A 250 16.31 -5.46 20.77
CA HIS A 250 15.74 -4.23 21.31
C HIS A 250 15.24 -4.40 22.75
N SER A 251 15.59 -5.48 23.44
CA SER A 251 15.25 -5.70 24.85
C SER A 251 16.44 -6.34 25.56
N ASP A 252 16.68 -5.95 26.81
CA ASP A 252 17.72 -6.55 27.67
C ASP A 252 17.48 -8.04 27.89
N LYS A 253 16.23 -8.47 27.68
CA LYS A 253 15.79 -9.86 27.64
C LYS A 253 15.16 -10.14 26.29
N SER A 254 15.57 -11.23 25.65
CA SER A 254 14.97 -11.69 24.40
C SER A 254 13.47 -11.95 24.54
N SER A 255 12.76 -11.77 23.42
CA SER A 255 11.33 -12.09 23.30
C SER A 255 11.03 -13.59 23.35
N TRP A 256 12.07 -14.41 23.44
CA TRP A 256 12.06 -15.86 23.55
C TRP A 256 12.98 -16.31 24.69
N ASP A 257 12.77 -17.53 25.17
CA ASP A 257 13.58 -18.12 26.24
C ASP A 257 14.59 -19.15 25.70
N LEU A 258 14.26 -19.78 24.56
CA LEU A 258 15.09 -20.78 23.88
C LEU A 258 15.01 -20.56 22.37
N THR A 259 16.06 -20.89 21.63
CA THR A 259 16.03 -20.99 20.17
C THR A 259 16.15 -22.46 19.75
N MET A 260 15.53 -22.79 18.62
CA MET A 260 15.50 -24.15 18.08
C MET A 260 15.69 -24.12 16.57
N GLU A 261 16.40 -25.12 16.05
CA GLU A 261 16.58 -25.36 14.62
C GLU A 261 16.56 -26.89 14.42
N GLY A 262 15.62 -27.38 13.63
CA GLY A 262 15.31 -28.81 13.55
C GLY A 262 15.01 -29.38 14.94
N ASN A 263 15.84 -30.33 15.37
CA ASN A 263 15.72 -30.98 16.68
C ASN A 263 16.73 -30.45 17.73
N THR A 264 17.52 -29.43 17.40
CA THR A 264 18.58 -28.91 18.27
C THR A 264 18.11 -27.65 19.00
N VAL A 265 18.27 -27.64 20.34
CA VAL A 265 17.90 -26.50 21.20
C VAL A 265 19.14 -25.73 21.61
N PHE A 266 19.12 -24.41 21.42
CA PHE A 266 20.16 -23.50 21.88
C PHE A 266 19.63 -22.63 23.02
N ARG A 267 20.36 -22.57 24.14
CA ARG A 267 19.96 -21.81 25.33
C ARG A 267 20.50 -20.39 25.35
N ASN A 268 21.72 -20.20 24.86
CA ASN A 268 22.43 -18.91 24.87
C ASN A 268 22.84 -18.51 23.45
N SER A 269 21.88 -18.49 22.52
CA SER A 269 22.16 -18.04 21.15
C SER A 269 22.36 -16.53 21.12
N ASN A 270 23.42 -16.06 20.47
CA ASN A 270 23.59 -14.65 20.16
C ASN A 270 22.36 -14.16 19.34
N PRO A 271 21.64 -13.12 19.80
CA PRO A 271 20.44 -12.62 19.11
C PRO A 271 20.67 -12.23 17.64
N ILE A 272 21.87 -11.77 17.29
CA ILE A 272 22.22 -11.42 15.91
C ILE A 272 22.33 -12.67 15.03
N VAL A 273 22.91 -13.76 15.56
CA VAL A 273 22.98 -15.04 14.83
C VAL A 273 21.57 -15.63 14.67
N ALA A 274 20.74 -15.53 15.70
CA ALA A 274 19.34 -15.95 15.60
C ALA A 274 18.57 -15.13 14.56
N TYR A 275 18.80 -13.80 14.53
CA TYR A 275 18.21 -12.89 13.55
C TYR A 275 18.62 -13.26 12.12
N GLU A 276 19.91 -13.49 11.88
CA GLU A 276 20.44 -13.90 10.57
C GLU A 276 19.79 -15.20 10.10
N LYS A 277 19.72 -16.23 10.97
CA LYS A 277 19.08 -17.51 10.65
C LYS A 277 17.58 -17.35 10.34
N GLY A 278 16.86 -16.57 11.16
CA GLY A 278 15.44 -16.30 10.94
C GLY A 278 15.18 -15.58 9.62
N LEU A 279 15.99 -14.57 9.29
CA LEU A 279 15.91 -13.89 8.00
C LEU A 279 16.28 -14.80 6.83
N PHE A 280 17.25 -15.69 6.99
CA PHE A 280 17.58 -16.67 5.96
C PHE A 280 16.39 -17.60 5.65
N THR A 281 15.70 -18.09 6.69
CA THR A 281 14.46 -18.87 6.53
C THR A 281 13.37 -18.07 5.81
N TRP A 282 13.17 -16.80 6.17
CA TRP A 282 12.24 -15.92 5.48
C TRP A 282 12.60 -15.70 4.00
N ALA A 283 13.86 -15.39 3.70
CA ALA A 283 14.32 -15.17 2.34
C ALA A 283 14.13 -16.42 1.46
N LYS A 284 14.51 -17.58 1.99
CA LYS A 284 14.28 -18.88 1.34
C LYS A 284 12.80 -19.13 1.09
N TRP A 285 11.93 -18.80 2.05
CA TRP A 285 10.49 -18.94 1.86
C TRP A 285 9.97 -18.03 0.74
N VAL A 286 10.43 -16.77 0.67
CA VAL A 286 10.07 -15.82 -0.39
C VAL A 286 10.44 -16.39 -1.76
N ASP A 287 11.70 -16.82 -1.93
CA ASP A 287 12.21 -17.34 -3.20
C ASP A 287 11.46 -18.60 -3.68
N LEU A 288 11.00 -19.44 -2.75
CA LEU A 288 10.31 -20.69 -3.05
C LEU A 288 8.79 -20.53 -3.28
N ASN A 289 8.17 -19.48 -2.73
CA ASN A 289 6.71 -19.39 -2.67
C ASN A 289 6.10 -18.21 -3.42
N LEU A 290 6.90 -17.21 -3.82
CA LEU A 290 6.40 -16.00 -4.47
C LEU A 290 6.90 -15.90 -5.90
N ASP A 291 5.99 -15.59 -6.84
CA ASP A 291 6.36 -15.28 -8.23
C ASP A 291 6.66 -13.77 -8.32
N PRO A 292 7.92 -13.37 -8.61
CA PRO A 292 8.30 -11.95 -8.67
C PRO A 292 7.57 -11.16 -9.77
N ARG A 293 6.95 -11.84 -10.74
CA ARG A 293 6.11 -11.20 -11.76
C ARG A 293 4.71 -10.84 -11.25
N LYS A 294 4.26 -11.48 -10.17
CA LYS A 294 2.93 -11.28 -9.57
C LYS A 294 3.00 -10.52 -8.26
N THR A 295 4.00 -10.79 -7.45
CA THR A 295 4.14 -10.24 -6.10
C THR A 295 5.39 -9.38 -6.00
N ARG A 296 5.20 -8.12 -5.60
CA ARG A 296 6.31 -7.23 -5.24
C ARG A 296 6.64 -7.39 -3.76
N VAL A 297 7.89 -7.67 -3.46
CA VAL A 297 8.40 -7.80 -2.08
C VAL A 297 9.26 -6.60 -1.74
N ILE A 298 9.01 -6.00 -0.58
CA ILE A 298 9.79 -4.90 0.00
C ILE A 298 10.17 -5.32 1.42
N PHE A 299 11.43 -5.12 1.81
CA PHE A 299 11.87 -5.28 3.19
C PHE A 299 12.30 -3.91 3.73
N ARG A 300 11.64 -3.46 4.80
CA ARG A 300 11.98 -2.21 5.46
C ARG A 300 13.17 -2.43 6.39
N SER A 301 14.12 -1.50 6.38
CA SER A 301 15.22 -1.51 7.32
C SER A 301 14.76 -1.25 8.76
N MET A 302 15.66 -1.52 9.71
CA MET A 302 15.46 -1.27 11.13
C MET A 302 15.10 0.19 11.42
N SER A 303 14.09 0.40 12.27
CA SER A 303 13.74 1.72 12.78
C SER A 303 14.67 2.10 13.95
N PRO A 304 15.31 3.29 13.93
CA PRO A 304 16.19 3.70 15.02
C PRO A 304 15.43 4.01 16.30
N ARG A 305 16.15 3.93 17.43
CA ARG A 305 15.71 4.43 18.74
C ARG A 305 16.51 5.67 19.12
N HIS A 306 15.90 6.49 19.96
CA HIS A 306 16.49 7.74 20.47
C HIS A 306 16.45 7.77 22.01
N ASN A 307 16.74 6.64 22.65
CA ASN A 307 17.04 6.59 24.08
C ASN A 307 18.55 6.77 24.29
N ARG A 308 18.93 7.59 25.27
CA ARG A 308 20.31 7.70 25.74
C ARG A 308 20.57 6.70 26.85
#